data_AF-A0AAU4PDC1-F1
#
_entry.id   AF-A0AAU4PDC1-F1
#
_cell.length_a   1.000
_cell.length_b   1.000
_cell.length_c   1.000
_cell.angle_alpha   90.00
_cell.angle_beta   90.00
_cell.angle_gamma   90.00
#
_symmetry.space_group_name_H-M   'P 1'
#
loop_
_entity.id
_entity.type
_entity.pdbx_description
1 polymer ?
#
loop_
_entity_poly.entity_id
_entity_poly.type
_entity_poly.pdbx_seq_one_letter_code
_entity_poly.pdbx_strand_id
1 'polypeptide(L)'
;MKVVVYDTGMLMALVSQDRRAHTLHKGFVAAGGHQPIVPGPALSQAWRTSPKTAYAWKRLLADVVVYPGARTRVTTDQVPRCLPCAGGMTIEGWKTVGDMIGTAALPAKKRPDPVDALAVFVAAAHGGGSVLTSDADAIEAYAATLRGVDVSAVRI
;
A
#
# COMPACT_ATOMS: atom_id res chain seq x y z
N MET A 1 7.63 12.18 4.51
CA MET A 1 6.65 11.90 5.58
C MET A 1 6.53 10.39 5.63
N LYS A 2 6.74 9.72 6.78
CA LYS A 2 6.65 8.25 6.81
C LYS A 2 5.19 7.83 6.62
N VAL A 3 4.91 7.10 5.55
CA VAL A 3 3.58 6.55 5.26
C VAL A 3 3.51 5.08 5.60
N VAL A 4 2.30 4.56 5.71
CA VAL A 4 2.05 3.12 5.77
C VAL A 4 1.24 2.71 4.55
N VAL A 5 1.70 1.66 3.87
CA VAL A 5 1.03 1.07 2.71
C VAL A 5 0.50 -0.30 3.11
N TYR A 6 -0.74 -0.62 2.72
CA TYR A 6 -1.32 -1.95 2.90
C TYR A 6 -1.27 -2.69 1.57
N ASP A 7 -0.59 -3.84 1.57
CA ASP A 7 -0.64 -4.78 0.46
C ASP A 7 -1.94 -5.61 0.48
N THR A 8 -2.06 -6.54 -0.47
CA THR A 8 -3.21 -7.45 -0.55
C THR A 8 -3.37 -8.30 0.72
N GLY A 9 -2.27 -8.80 1.28
CA GLY A 9 -2.26 -9.63 2.50
C GLY A 9 -2.84 -8.90 3.71
N MET A 10 -2.46 -7.64 3.92
CA MET A 10 -2.99 -6.79 5.00
C MET A 10 -4.49 -6.53 4.85
N LEU A 11 -4.97 -6.25 3.64
CA LEU A 11 -6.40 -6.07 3.41
C LEU A 11 -7.19 -7.35 3.72
N MET A 12 -6.69 -8.50 3.27
CA MET A 12 -7.31 -9.80 3.52
C MET A 12 -7.32 -10.13 5.02
N ALA A 13 -6.24 -9.86 5.74
CA ALA A 13 -6.14 -10.08 7.18
C ALA A 13 -7.15 -9.22 7.96
N LEU A 14 -7.25 -7.92 7.64
CA LEU A 14 -8.22 -7.01 8.25
C LEU A 14 -9.68 -7.45 8.01
N VAL A 15 -10.00 -7.83 6.78
CA VAL A 15 -11.37 -8.29 6.44
C VAL A 15 -11.69 -9.62 7.12
N SER A 16 -10.68 -10.47 7.31
CA SER A 16 -10.80 -11.76 8.00
C SER A 16 -10.74 -11.66 9.53
N GLN A 17 -10.76 -10.44 10.08
CA GLN A 17 -10.73 -10.17 11.53
C GLN A 17 -9.45 -10.62 12.23
N ASP A 18 -8.32 -10.64 11.53
CA ASP A 18 -7.03 -10.94 12.15
C ASP A 18 -6.68 -9.91 13.24
N ARG A 19 -6.32 -10.43 14.42
CA ARG A 19 -6.09 -9.60 15.62
C ARG A 19 -4.85 -8.72 15.49
N ARG A 20 -3.78 -9.23 14.88
CA ARG A 20 -2.51 -8.50 14.72
C ARG A 20 -2.68 -7.39 13.70
N ALA A 21 -3.28 -7.70 12.55
CA ALA A 21 -3.62 -6.71 11.53
C ALA A 21 -4.48 -5.58 12.10
N HIS A 22 -5.53 -5.90 12.88
CA HIS A 22 -6.36 -4.88 13.52
C HIS A 22 -5.61 -4.05 14.55
N THR A 23 -4.69 -4.65 15.30
CA THR A 23 -3.88 -3.93 16.30
C THR A 23 -2.96 -2.93 15.61
N LEU A 24 -2.26 -3.36 14.56
CA LEU A 24 -1.38 -2.51 13.76
C LEU A 24 -2.16 -1.37 13.09
N HIS A 25 -3.30 -1.68 12.46
CA HIS A 25 -4.17 -0.70 11.84
C HIS A 25 -4.65 0.36 12.84
N LYS A 26 -5.20 -0.05 13.98
CA LYS A 26 -5.68 0.88 15.02
C LYS A 26 -4.54 1.71 15.59
N GLY A 27 -3.39 1.10 15.86
CA GLY A 27 -2.22 1.80 16.38
C GLY A 27 -1.75 2.91 15.44
N PHE A 28 -1.68 2.63 14.15
CA PHE A 28 -1.30 3.63 13.16
C PHE A 28 -2.34 4.74 13.01
N VAL A 29 -3.63 4.39 12.88
CA VAL A 29 -4.72 5.38 12.78
C VAL A 29 -4.73 6.30 14.02
N ALA A 30 -4.54 5.74 15.22
CA ALA A 30 -4.49 6.50 16.46
C ALA A 30 -3.24 7.39 16.59
N ALA A 31 -2.10 7.00 16.02
CA ALA A 31 -0.90 7.83 16.01
C ALA A 31 -1.08 9.12 15.17
N GLY A 32 -2.05 9.14 14.26
CA GLY A 32 -2.33 10.29 13.41
C GLY A 32 -1.28 10.53 12.33
N GLY A 33 -1.48 11.57 11.51
CA GLY A 33 -0.60 11.89 10.38
C GLY A 33 -1.23 11.56 9.03
N HIS A 34 -0.50 10.85 8.17
CA HIS A 34 -1.01 10.43 6.86
C HIS A 34 -1.89 9.19 7.02
N GLN A 35 -3.03 9.13 6.31
CA GLN A 35 -3.86 7.93 6.27
C GLN A 35 -3.10 6.74 5.65
N PRO A 36 -3.37 5.48 6.02
CA PRO A 36 -2.80 4.36 5.31
C PRO A 36 -3.15 4.41 3.83
N ILE A 37 -2.21 4.00 2.98
CA ILE A 37 -2.38 4.01 1.53
C ILE A 37 -2.63 2.59 1.06
N VAL A 38 -3.64 2.41 0.22
CA VAL A 38 -3.98 1.13 -0.40
C VAL A 38 -3.79 1.25 -1.90
N PRO A 39 -2.84 0.52 -2.53
CA PRO A 39 -2.79 0.45 -3.98
C PRO A 39 -4.11 -0.09 -4.54
N GLY A 40 -4.66 0.57 -5.54
CA GLY A 40 -5.89 0.18 -6.23
C GLY A 40 -5.85 -1.27 -6.74
N PRO A 41 -4.74 -1.72 -7.35
CA PRO A 41 -4.57 -3.13 -7.71
C PRO A 41 -4.62 -4.08 -6.50
N ALA A 42 -4.07 -3.70 -5.34
CA ALA A 42 -4.15 -4.50 -4.11
C ALA A 42 -5.59 -4.60 -3.59
N LEU A 43 -6.32 -3.47 -3.59
CA LEU A 43 -7.75 -3.46 -3.28
C LEU A 43 -8.53 -4.38 -4.23
N SER A 44 -8.27 -4.29 -5.53
CA SER A 44 -8.92 -5.13 -6.55
C SER A 44 -8.62 -6.62 -6.34
N GLN A 45 -7.38 -6.99 -6.00
CA GLN A 45 -7.02 -8.37 -5.70
C GLN A 45 -7.72 -8.90 -4.44
N ALA A 46 -7.84 -8.08 -3.39
CA ALA A 46 -8.47 -8.46 -2.13
C ALA A 46 -10.01 -8.45 -2.18
N TRP A 47 -10.61 -7.64 -3.07
CA TRP A 47 -12.06 -7.41 -3.07
C TRP A 47 -12.88 -8.67 -3.35
N ARG A 48 -13.82 -9.00 -2.46
CA ARG A 48 -14.81 -10.06 -2.65
C ARG A 48 -16.16 -9.53 -2.21
N THR A 49 -17.09 -9.36 -3.15
CA THR A 49 -18.45 -8.93 -2.85
C THR A 49 -19.16 -9.99 -2.01
N SER A 50 -19.42 -9.71 -0.75
CA SER A 50 -20.14 -10.60 0.15
C SER A 50 -20.83 -9.80 1.26
N PRO A 51 -22.07 -10.15 1.67
CA PRO A 51 -22.72 -9.54 2.83
C PRO A 51 -21.87 -9.67 4.10
N LYS A 52 -21.09 -10.76 4.23
CA LYS A 52 -20.25 -11.02 5.41
C LYS A 52 -19.10 -10.03 5.55
N THR A 53 -18.58 -9.48 4.44
CA THR A 53 -17.42 -8.59 4.42
C THR A 53 -17.78 -7.12 4.21
N ALA A 54 -19.03 -6.83 3.84
CA ALA A 54 -19.49 -5.49 3.49
C ALA A 54 -19.23 -4.44 4.59
N TYR A 55 -19.51 -4.77 5.84
CA TYR A 55 -19.27 -3.85 6.96
C TYR A 55 -17.76 -3.66 7.25
N ALA A 56 -16.97 -4.73 7.16
CA ALA A 56 -15.52 -4.65 7.33
C ALA A 56 -14.89 -3.76 6.26
N TRP A 57 -15.28 -3.95 4.99
CA TRP A 57 -14.84 -3.09 3.88
C TRP A 57 -15.25 -1.64 4.07
N LYS A 58 -16.52 -1.37 4.44
CA LYS A 58 -16.99 -0.01 4.69
C LYS A 58 -16.17 0.71 5.75
N ARG A 59 -15.83 0.02 6.86
CA ARG A 59 -15.00 0.61 7.92
C ARG A 59 -13.57 0.85 7.45
N LEU A 60 -12.94 -0.15 6.84
CA LEU A 60 -11.58 -0.03 6.35
C LEU A 60 -11.42 1.11 5.35
N LEU A 61 -12.33 1.21 4.37
CA LEU A 61 -12.29 2.25 3.34
C LEU A 61 -12.55 3.66 3.86
N ALA A 62 -13.10 3.83 5.07
CA ALA A 62 -13.26 5.14 5.69
C ALA A 62 -11.94 5.70 6.24
N ASP A 63 -10.98 4.83 6.55
CA ASP A 63 -9.74 5.20 7.23
C ASP A 63 -8.54 5.35 6.28
N VAL A 64 -8.65 4.90 5.03
CA VAL A 64 -7.52 4.80 4.07
C VAL A 64 -7.67 5.70 2.85
N VAL A 65 -6.55 5.93 2.16
CA VAL A 65 -6.49 6.53 0.83
C VAL A 65 -6.21 5.43 -0.19
N VAL A 66 -7.00 5.31 -1.25
CA VAL A 66 -6.73 4.39 -2.36
C VAL A 66 -5.88 5.07 -3.43
N TYR A 67 -4.79 4.43 -3.88
CA TYR A 67 -3.79 4.99 -4.80
C TYR A 67 -3.66 4.20 -6.12
N PRO A 68 -3.56 4.84 -7.29
CA PRO A 68 -3.80 6.25 -7.51
C PRO A 68 -5.29 6.53 -7.30
N GLY A 69 -5.60 7.51 -6.46
CA GLY A 69 -6.98 7.89 -6.22
C GLY A 69 -7.50 8.61 -7.45
N ALA A 70 -8.54 8.08 -8.10
CA ALA A 70 -9.43 8.97 -8.84
C ALA A 70 -9.94 9.99 -7.82
N ARG A 71 -9.63 11.27 -7.99
CA ARG A 71 -10.17 12.35 -7.17
C ARG A 71 -11.69 12.41 -7.40
N THR A 72 -12.47 11.55 -6.75
CA THR A 72 -13.92 11.53 -6.95
C THR A 72 -14.58 12.74 -6.29
N ARG A 73 -13.94 13.36 -5.29
CA ARG A 73 -14.39 14.60 -4.64
C ARG A 73 -13.21 15.41 -4.08
N VAL A 74 -12.44 16.07 -4.94
CA VAL A 74 -11.70 17.25 -4.49
C VAL A 74 -12.51 18.45 -4.94
N THR A 75 -13.15 19.13 -3.99
CA THR A 75 -13.58 20.50 -4.25
C THR A 75 -12.31 21.29 -4.55
N THR A 76 -12.32 22.11 -5.59
CA THR A 76 -11.15 22.84 -6.12
C THR A 76 -10.44 23.73 -5.09
N ASP A 77 -11.02 23.91 -3.91
CA ASP A 77 -10.53 24.79 -2.84
C ASP A 77 -9.68 24.07 -1.79
N GLN A 78 -9.48 22.74 -1.88
CA GLN A 78 -8.65 22.02 -0.90
C GLN A 78 -7.22 21.80 -1.39
N VAL A 79 -6.26 22.40 -0.69
CA VAL A 79 -4.83 22.14 -0.85
C VAL A 79 -4.56 20.64 -0.60
N PRO A 80 -3.90 19.93 -1.54
CA PRO A 80 -3.56 18.52 -1.34
C PRO A 80 -2.73 18.31 -0.08
N ARG A 81 -3.19 17.45 0.83
CA ARG A 81 -2.43 17.09 2.05
C ARG A 81 -1.21 16.22 1.77
N CYS A 82 -1.16 15.61 0.59
CA CYS A 82 -0.07 14.76 0.13
C CYS A 82 0.07 14.87 -1.39
N LEU A 83 1.18 15.43 -1.86
CA LEU A 83 1.43 15.63 -3.29
C LEU A 83 1.48 14.31 -4.08
N PRO A 84 2.20 13.25 -3.63
CA PRO A 84 2.16 11.97 -4.32
C PRO A 84 0.75 11.36 -4.41
N CYS A 85 -0.04 11.35 -3.33
CA CYS A 85 -1.44 10.89 -3.39
C CYS A 85 -2.29 11.69 -4.39
N ALA A 86 -2.03 12.99 -4.54
CA ALA A 86 -2.78 13.86 -5.41
C ALA A 86 -2.32 13.83 -6.87
N GLY A 87 -1.04 13.51 -7.11
CA GLY A 87 -0.42 13.45 -8.43
C GLY A 87 -0.61 12.12 -9.14
N GLY A 88 -0.76 11.02 -8.37
CA GLY A 88 -0.93 9.68 -8.94
C GLY A 88 0.33 9.16 -9.64
N MET A 89 0.14 8.15 -10.51
CA MET A 89 1.24 7.47 -11.21
C MET A 89 1.65 8.18 -12.49
N THR A 90 2.96 8.40 -12.65
CA THR A 90 3.58 8.91 -13.88
C THR A 90 4.14 7.78 -14.73
N ILE A 91 4.47 8.06 -16.00
CA ILE A 91 5.16 7.11 -16.88
C ILE A 91 6.50 6.67 -16.29
N GLU A 92 7.30 7.59 -15.75
CA GLU A 92 8.57 7.27 -15.09
C GLU A 92 8.38 6.43 -13.82
N GLY A 93 7.30 6.66 -13.08
CA GLY A 93 6.91 5.80 -11.96
C GLY A 93 6.61 4.37 -12.43
N TRP A 94 5.88 4.20 -13.54
CA TRP A 94 5.60 2.88 -14.09
C TRP A 94 6.85 2.17 -14.61
N LYS A 95 7.77 2.90 -15.25
CA LYS A 95 9.08 2.36 -15.65
C LYS A 95 9.88 1.90 -14.43
N THR A 96 9.92 2.71 -13.38
CA THR A 96 10.58 2.36 -12.11
C THR A 96 10.01 1.06 -11.56
N VAL A 97 8.69 0.91 -11.49
CA VAL A 97 8.04 -0.34 -11.05
C VAL A 97 8.44 -1.51 -11.96
N GLY A 98 8.51 -1.30 -13.28
CA GLY A 98 9.00 -2.31 -14.23
C GLY A 98 10.44 -2.74 -13.95
N ASP A 99 11.33 -1.80 -13.69
CA ASP A 99 12.73 -2.08 -13.33
C ASP A 99 12.82 -2.84 -12.01
N MET A 100 12.02 -2.47 -11.00
CA MET A 100 11.93 -3.20 -9.72
C MET A 100 11.55 -4.66 -9.96
N ILE A 101 10.53 -4.90 -10.80
CA ILE A 101 10.06 -6.24 -11.18
C ILE A 101 11.15 -7.05 -11.89
N GLY A 102 11.90 -6.43 -12.80
CA GLY A 102 12.95 -7.08 -13.56
C GLY A 102 14.25 -7.34 -12.78
N THR A 103 14.46 -6.67 -11.65
CA THR A 103 15.75 -6.69 -10.92
C THR A 103 15.67 -7.29 -9.52
N ALA A 104 14.50 -7.33 -8.89
CA ALA A 104 14.36 -7.82 -7.53
C ALA A 104 14.87 -9.27 -7.38
N ALA A 105 15.72 -9.49 -6.38
CA ALA A 105 16.24 -10.80 -6.02
C ALA A 105 15.20 -11.58 -5.20
N LEU A 106 14.13 -12.03 -5.86
CA LEU A 106 13.06 -12.78 -5.21
C LEU A 106 13.49 -14.22 -4.87
N PRO A 107 12.87 -14.85 -3.84
CA PRO A 107 13.07 -16.28 -3.57
C PRO A 107 12.79 -17.12 -4.83
N ALA A 108 13.58 -18.17 -5.07
CA ALA A 108 13.59 -18.92 -6.33
C ALA A 108 12.23 -19.47 -6.81
N LYS A 109 11.28 -19.67 -5.90
CA LYS A 109 9.93 -20.17 -6.22
C LYS A 109 8.89 -19.05 -6.43
N LYS A 110 9.21 -17.81 -6.05
CA LYS A 110 8.30 -16.68 -6.11
C LYS A 110 8.38 -16.01 -7.48
N ARG A 111 7.22 -15.78 -8.08
CA ARG A 111 7.11 -15.00 -9.32
C ARG A 111 7.06 -13.51 -8.98
N PRO A 112 7.61 -12.65 -9.84
CA PRO A 112 7.43 -11.21 -9.67
C PRO A 112 5.94 -10.82 -9.66
N ASP A 113 5.56 -10.01 -8.68
CA ASP A 113 4.20 -9.47 -8.54
C ASP A 113 4.24 -7.94 -8.68
N PRO A 114 3.60 -7.36 -9.71
CA PRO A 114 3.55 -5.91 -9.88
C PRO A 114 2.80 -5.18 -8.76
N VAL A 115 1.94 -5.86 -8.00
CA VAL A 115 1.20 -5.27 -6.87
C VAL A 115 2.12 -5.11 -5.66
N ASP A 116 2.95 -6.11 -5.35
CA ASP A 116 3.96 -6.03 -4.30
C ASP A 116 4.99 -4.92 -4.63
N ALA A 117 5.47 -4.88 -5.87
CA ALA A 117 6.38 -3.83 -6.34
C ALA A 117 5.74 -2.43 -6.27
N LEU A 118 4.46 -2.30 -6.66
CA LEU A 118 3.73 -1.05 -6.58
C LEU A 118 3.55 -0.59 -5.12
N ALA A 119 3.30 -1.49 -4.17
CA ALA A 119 3.18 -1.14 -2.75
C ALA A 119 4.49 -0.50 -2.22
N VAL A 120 5.63 -1.10 -2.56
CA VAL A 120 6.97 -0.56 -2.23
C VAL A 120 7.21 0.79 -2.91
N PHE A 121 6.92 0.89 -4.22
CA PHE A 121 7.06 2.15 -4.95
C PHE A 121 6.21 3.26 -4.34
N VAL A 122 4.98 2.97 -3.93
CA VAL A 122 4.10 3.93 -3.28
C VAL A 122 4.74 4.44 -2.00
N ALA A 123 5.25 3.58 -1.12
CA ALA A 123 5.95 4.03 0.08
C ALA A 123 7.16 4.93 -0.26
N ALA A 124 7.95 4.52 -1.26
CA ALA A 124 9.13 5.28 -1.68
C ALA A 124 8.78 6.66 -2.26
N ALA A 125 7.74 6.74 -3.09
CA ALA A 125 7.26 7.99 -3.69
C ALA A 125 6.80 9.02 -2.65
N HIS A 126 6.51 8.59 -1.42
CA HIS A 126 6.15 9.46 -0.29
C HIS A 126 7.37 9.86 0.58
N GLY A 127 8.57 9.51 0.14
CA GLY A 127 9.82 9.75 0.85
C GLY A 127 10.16 8.67 1.89
N GLY A 128 9.57 7.47 1.75
CA GLY A 128 9.81 6.32 2.64
C GLY A 128 8.62 5.98 3.53
N GLY A 129 8.66 4.80 4.14
CA GLY A 129 7.56 4.28 4.95
C GLY A 129 7.65 2.78 5.24
N SER A 130 6.51 2.22 5.60
CA SER A 130 6.38 0.78 5.86
C SER A 130 5.28 0.16 5.02
N VAL A 131 5.49 -1.06 4.55
CA VAL A 131 4.46 -1.88 3.89
C VAL A 131 4.05 -2.97 4.86
N LEU A 132 2.78 -2.99 5.25
CA LEU A 132 2.22 -4.09 6.04
C LEU A 132 1.84 -5.21 5.10
N THR A 133 2.35 -6.41 5.38
CA THR A 133 2.28 -7.55 4.47
C THR A 133 2.34 -8.89 5.22
N SER A 134 1.77 -9.92 4.62
CA SER A 134 1.98 -11.31 5.03
C SER A 134 3.30 -11.89 4.48
N ASP A 135 3.91 -11.26 3.47
CA ASP A 135 5.10 -11.74 2.76
C ASP A 135 6.21 -10.65 2.77
N ALA A 136 6.87 -10.53 3.92
CA ALA A 136 7.92 -9.53 4.13
C ALA A 136 9.11 -9.72 3.18
N ASP A 137 9.48 -10.96 2.87
CA ASP A 137 10.67 -11.29 2.09
C ASP A 137 10.56 -10.70 0.66
N ALA A 138 9.37 -10.71 0.07
CA ALA A 138 9.16 -10.10 -1.24
C ALA A 138 9.15 -8.57 -1.22
N ILE A 139 8.54 -7.97 -0.20
CA ILE A 139 8.55 -6.52 -0.01
C ILE A 139 9.99 -6.04 0.19
N GLU A 140 10.80 -6.74 0.99
CA GLU A 140 12.21 -6.44 1.21
C GLU A 140 13.03 -6.58 -0.08
N ALA A 141 12.79 -7.64 -0.87
CA ALA A 141 13.44 -7.84 -2.16
C ALA A 141 13.14 -6.70 -3.14
N TYR A 142 11.91 -6.18 -3.17
CA TYR A 142 11.55 -5.01 -3.97
C TYR A 142 12.14 -3.72 -3.40
N ALA A 143 12.12 -3.52 -2.08
CA ALA A 143 12.69 -2.34 -1.45
C ALA A 143 14.19 -2.21 -1.73
N ALA A 144 14.91 -3.33 -1.77
CA ALA A 144 16.35 -3.38 -2.07
C ALA A 144 16.69 -2.90 -3.50
N THR A 145 15.73 -2.83 -4.41
CA THR A 145 15.94 -2.29 -5.77
C THR A 145 15.95 -0.75 -5.81
N LEU A 146 15.44 -0.09 -4.77
CA LEU A 146 15.38 1.36 -4.66
C LEU A 146 16.56 1.91 -3.87
N ARG A 147 17.20 2.97 -4.36
CA ARG A 147 18.34 3.63 -3.68
C ARG A 147 17.89 4.89 -2.94
N GLY A 148 18.41 5.10 -1.74
CA GLY A 148 18.27 6.35 -1.00
C GLY A 148 16.89 6.60 -0.36
N VAL A 149 16.04 5.57 -0.26
CA VAL A 149 14.72 5.68 0.36
C VAL A 149 14.51 4.54 1.36
N ASP A 150 14.08 4.88 2.57
CA ASP A 150 13.81 3.93 3.66
C ASP A 150 12.40 3.33 3.51
N VAL A 151 12.31 2.12 2.96
CA VAL A 151 11.07 1.33 2.89
C VAL A 151 11.28 0.02 3.64
N SER A 152 10.41 -0.26 4.60
CA SER A 152 10.49 -1.46 5.46
C SER A 152 9.24 -2.35 5.33
N ALA A 153 9.43 -3.66 5.39
CA ALA A 153 8.32 -4.59 5.53
C ALA A 153 7.92 -4.72 7.01
N VAL A 154 6.61 -4.75 7.28
CA VAL A 154 6.05 -5.06 8.59
C VAL A 154 5.19 -6.30 8.45
N ARG A 155 5.67 -7.42 8.99
CA ARG A 155 4.94 -8.69 8.97
C ARG A 155 3.68 -8.59 9.83
N ILE A 156 2.55 -8.95 9.25
CA ILE A 156 1.25 -9.03 9.92
C ILE A 156 0.95 -10.43 10.42
#